data_AF-A0A396FKY4-F1
#
_entry.id   AF-A0A396FKY4-F1
#
_cell.length_a   1.000
_cell.length_b   1.000
_cell.length_c   1.000
_cell.angle_alpha   90.00
_cell.angle_beta   90.00
_cell.angle_gamma   90.00
#
_symmetry.space_group_name_H-M   'P 1'
#
loop_
_entity.id
_entity.type
_entity.pdbx_description
1 polymer ?
#
loop_
_entity_poly.entity_id
_entity_poly.type
_entity_poly.pdbx_seq_one_letter_code
_entity_poly.pdbx_strand_id
1 'polypeptide(L)'
;MKEKEHQSIEWKESWQDEYLKWICGYANAYGGTIYIGTDDDGNVVGIDNARDLLERIPNKITDTMGIIVDVNLLYKGELEYLQIIVDKYPSLISFHGKYYYRSGSTMREITGKELERALLKTQGRTWDGVPLPKLSVSDLKQDAIQLFKDKAVKRGRLTKEEVSVEDTILMDNLHLIDEDGYLIRAAMLAFYKDPEKWVTGSYIKIGYFGKSDSDLVYQDEVHGPLIEQVDKTVDLVYTKYMKALIDYEGVQRIEQFMFHKDAFREILLNAIVHKDYSSCNPIQISVYKDKIYIWNDGEMPPNLDSTDKLFMKHSSKPYNPKLANIFFKSGMIEAWGRGFEKIREACALYDGPLPEYEINEAGIMVLCKACDRYLRLLRDDGQHPEHHPNQNGQDVNKLIIDFCKDPKSVQEIMDEFDFDSRTSFRRKYLTPMLKNGVLKMTIPEKPSSKNQKYFS
;
A
#
# COMPACT_ATOMS: atom_id res chain seq x y z
N MET A 1 21.07 -20.46 36.60
CA MET A 1 19.85 -19.69 36.26
C MET A 1 18.69 -20.67 36.40
N LYS A 2 17.68 -20.39 37.23
CA LYS A 2 16.43 -21.17 37.19
C LYS A 2 15.82 -20.94 35.80
N GLU A 3 15.61 -22.00 35.04
CA GLU A 3 14.75 -21.91 33.86
C GLU A 3 13.39 -21.38 34.34
N LYS A 4 12.75 -20.55 33.52
CA LYS A 4 11.37 -20.12 33.75
C LYS A 4 10.53 -20.72 32.63
N GLU A 5 9.25 -20.94 32.90
CA GLU A 5 8.30 -21.24 31.83
C GLU A 5 8.46 -20.24 30.68
N HIS A 6 8.41 -20.76 29.46
CA HIS A 6 8.53 -19.95 28.27
C HIS A 6 7.65 -20.49 27.14
N GLN A 7 7.83 -20.00 25.93
CA GLN A 7 6.91 -20.25 24.84
C GLN A 7 6.70 -21.73 24.51
N SER A 8 7.71 -22.59 24.72
CA SER A 8 7.67 -24.03 24.39
C SER A 8 7.69 -24.96 25.61
N ILE A 9 7.71 -24.45 26.85
CA ILE A 9 7.70 -25.29 28.07
C ILE A 9 6.62 -24.81 29.04
N GLU A 10 5.83 -25.75 29.55
CA GLU A 10 4.84 -25.54 30.61
C GLU A 10 5.05 -26.57 31.74
N TRP A 11 4.92 -26.13 32.98
CA TRP A 11 4.96 -26.97 34.17
C TRP A 11 3.59 -27.01 34.86
N LYS A 12 3.20 -28.20 35.32
CA LYS A 12 1.98 -28.42 36.09
C LYS A 12 2.22 -29.46 37.17
N GLU A 13 1.75 -29.18 38.38
CA GLU A 13 1.90 -30.10 39.51
C GLU A 13 1.07 -31.37 39.34
N SER A 14 -0.10 -31.28 38.70
CA SER A 14 -1.02 -32.40 38.47
C SER A 14 -1.66 -32.30 37.09
N TRP A 15 -2.19 -33.41 36.55
CA TRP A 15 -2.91 -33.42 35.27
C TRP A 15 -4.36 -32.93 35.41
N GLN A 16 -4.79 -32.08 34.49
CA GLN A 16 -6.18 -31.69 34.28
C GLN A 16 -6.50 -31.77 32.80
N ASP A 17 -7.72 -32.22 32.46
CA ASP A 17 -8.13 -32.36 31.06
C ASP A 17 -8.16 -31.01 30.31
N GLU A 18 -8.21 -29.88 31.02
CA GLU A 18 -8.10 -28.56 30.39
C GLU A 18 -6.75 -28.37 29.67
N TYR A 19 -5.70 -29.09 30.07
CA TYR A 19 -4.39 -29.04 29.41
C TYR A 19 -4.39 -29.61 27.99
N LEU A 20 -5.47 -30.28 27.58
CA LEU A 20 -5.70 -30.61 26.16
C LEU A 20 -5.72 -29.34 25.28
N LYS A 21 -6.18 -28.20 25.82
CA LYS A 21 -6.10 -26.91 25.13
C LYS A 21 -4.64 -26.49 24.91
N TRP A 22 -3.74 -26.78 25.85
CA TRP A 22 -2.31 -26.46 25.72
C TRP A 22 -1.67 -27.32 24.64
N ILE A 23 -2.02 -28.61 24.57
CA ILE A 23 -1.57 -29.50 23.52
C ILE A 23 -2.03 -29.00 22.14
N CYS A 24 -3.31 -28.64 22.01
CA CYS A 24 -3.83 -28.00 20.78
C CYS A 24 -3.06 -26.72 20.43
N GLY A 25 -2.84 -25.84 21.43
CA GLY A 25 -2.10 -24.59 21.28
C GLY A 25 -0.65 -24.78 20.85
N TYR A 26 0.03 -25.80 21.36
CA TYR A 26 1.40 -26.16 20.97
C TYR A 26 1.46 -26.72 19.55
N ALA A 27 0.56 -27.67 19.24
CA ALA A 27 0.48 -28.28 17.92
C ALA A 27 0.27 -27.23 16.81
N ASN A 28 -0.56 -26.21 17.08
CA ASN A 28 -0.84 -25.12 16.16
C ASN A 28 0.26 -24.05 16.08
N ALA A 29 1.15 -23.98 17.07
CA ALA A 29 2.18 -22.95 17.17
C ALA A 29 3.56 -23.45 16.71
N TYR A 30 4.47 -23.64 17.66
CA TYR A 30 5.87 -24.03 17.41
C TYR A 30 6.20 -25.42 17.96
N GLY A 31 5.19 -26.16 18.43
CA GLY A 31 5.40 -27.31 19.30
C GLY A 31 5.79 -26.89 20.72
N GLY A 32 5.96 -27.87 21.60
CA GLY A 32 6.38 -27.64 22.98
C GLY A 32 6.30 -28.89 23.85
N THR A 33 6.56 -28.69 25.13
CA THR A 33 6.63 -29.75 26.12
C THR A 33 5.88 -29.34 27.37
N ILE A 34 5.03 -30.25 27.86
CA ILE A 34 4.32 -30.09 29.13
C ILE A 34 4.89 -31.10 30.11
N TYR A 35 5.32 -30.64 31.28
CA TYR A 35 5.70 -31.51 32.38
C TYR A 35 4.59 -31.57 33.42
N ILE A 36 4.15 -32.79 33.76
CA ILE A 36 3.16 -33.06 34.79
C ILE A 36 3.85 -33.68 36.00
N GLY A 37 3.64 -33.14 37.19
CA GLY A 37 4.39 -33.46 38.41
C GLY A 37 5.52 -32.49 38.70
N THR A 38 5.45 -31.26 38.18
CA THR A 38 6.45 -30.19 38.37
C THR A 38 5.76 -28.91 38.83
N ASP A 39 6.27 -28.27 39.88
CA ASP A 39 5.76 -26.99 40.38
C ASP A 39 6.10 -25.80 39.46
N ASP A 40 5.51 -24.64 39.73
CA ASP A 40 5.72 -23.40 38.96
C ASP A 40 7.18 -22.89 39.02
N ASP A 41 7.97 -23.40 39.96
CA ASP A 41 9.40 -23.12 40.14
C ASP A 41 10.31 -24.12 39.37
N GLY A 42 9.73 -25.12 38.71
CA GLY A 42 10.44 -26.16 37.96
C GLY A 42 10.94 -27.33 38.83
N ASN A 43 10.51 -27.43 40.09
CA ASN A 43 10.84 -28.56 40.95
C ASN A 43 9.87 -29.71 40.73
N VAL A 44 10.42 -30.91 40.51
CA VAL A 44 9.61 -32.14 40.42
C VAL A 44 9.04 -32.45 41.81
N VAL A 45 7.72 -32.43 41.90
CA VAL A 45 6.94 -32.80 43.09
C VAL A 45 6.39 -34.24 43.00
N GLY A 46 6.35 -34.79 41.78
CA GLY A 46 5.90 -36.14 41.49
C GLY A 46 4.37 -36.28 41.34
N ILE A 47 3.93 -37.42 40.83
CA ILE A 47 2.51 -37.80 40.72
C ILE A 47 2.30 -39.28 41.10
N ASP A 48 1.18 -39.58 41.76
CA ASP A 48 0.90 -40.95 42.27
C ASP A 48 0.24 -41.87 41.23
N ASN A 49 -0.32 -41.32 40.16
CA ASN A 49 -1.11 -42.03 39.15
C ASN A 49 -0.46 -42.02 37.76
N ALA A 50 0.88 -41.98 37.69
CA ALA A 50 1.62 -41.83 36.44
C ALA A 50 1.28 -42.92 35.41
N ARG A 51 1.11 -44.18 35.85
CA ARG A 51 0.78 -45.31 34.97
C ARG A 51 -0.61 -45.22 34.33
N ASP A 52 -1.62 -44.78 35.08
CA ASP A 52 -2.97 -44.54 34.54
C ASP A 52 -2.93 -43.41 33.50
N LEU A 53 -2.21 -42.33 33.81
CA LEU A 53 -2.10 -41.17 32.92
C LEU A 53 -1.31 -41.46 31.64
N LEU A 54 -0.30 -42.34 31.68
CA LEU A 54 0.43 -42.80 30.48
C LEU A 54 -0.48 -43.46 29.45
N GLU A 55 -1.54 -44.15 29.88
CA GLU A 55 -2.52 -44.74 28.97
C GLU A 55 -3.64 -43.75 28.63
N ARG A 56 -4.11 -42.98 29.61
CA ARG A 56 -5.29 -42.13 29.45
C ARG A 56 -5.02 -40.89 28.62
N ILE A 57 -3.86 -40.26 28.75
CA ILE A 57 -3.53 -39.00 28.07
C ILE A 57 -3.42 -39.20 26.54
N PRO A 58 -2.64 -40.17 26.01
CA PRO A 58 -2.56 -40.38 24.55
C PRO A 58 -3.91 -40.70 23.92
N ASN A 59 -4.73 -41.54 24.58
CA ASN A 59 -6.06 -41.90 24.10
C ASN A 59 -6.97 -40.67 24.02
N LYS A 60 -7.03 -39.85 25.08
CA LYS A 60 -7.83 -38.61 25.07
C LYS A 60 -7.38 -37.65 23.97
N ILE A 61 -6.08 -37.49 23.76
CA ILE A 61 -5.55 -36.60 22.72
C ILE A 61 -5.96 -37.10 21.34
N THR A 62 -5.83 -38.41 21.09
CA THR A 62 -6.25 -39.02 19.82
C THR A 62 -7.75 -38.86 19.60
N ASP A 63 -8.58 -39.15 20.61
CA ASP A 63 -10.05 -39.09 20.51
C ASP A 63 -10.58 -37.66 20.31
N THR A 64 -9.91 -36.67 20.91
CA THR A 64 -10.40 -35.27 20.88
C THR A 64 -9.81 -34.43 19.74
N MET A 65 -8.57 -34.70 19.34
CA MET A 65 -7.82 -33.88 18.39
C MET A 65 -7.33 -34.65 17.16
N GLY A 66 -7.36 -35.99 17.17
CA GLY A 66 -6.89 -36.82 16.06
C GLY A 66 -5.38 -36.78 15.83
N ILE A 67 -4.60 -36.42 16.85
CA ILE A 67 -3.13 -36.32 16.78
C ILE A 67 -2.47 -37.32 17.72
N ILE A 68 -1.18 -37.59 17.48
CA ILE A 68 -0.34 -38.44 18.31
C ILE A 68 0.74 -37.57 18.93
N VAL A 69 1.01 -37.77 20.22
CA VAL A 69 2.06 -37.08 20.96
C VAL A 69 2.85 -38.10 21.78
N ASP A 70 4.12 -37.80 22.05
CA ASP A 70 4.92 -38.65 22.92
C ASP A 70 4.61 -38.32 24.38
N VAL A 71 4.22 -39.33 25.17
CA VAL A 71 4.03 -39.22 26.61
C VAL A 71 5.03 -40.13 27.31
N ASN A 72 6.04 -39.53 27.92
CA ASN A 72 7.16 -40.23 28.54
C ASN A 72 7.05 -40.19 30.07
N LEU A 73 7.29 -41.34 30.70
CA LEU A 73 7.46 -41.43 32.15
C LEU A 73 8.92 -41.15 32.52
N LEU A 74 9.13 -40.18 33.41
CA LEU A 74 10.43 -39.76 33.90
C LEU A 74 10.50 -39.88 35.43
N TYR A 75 11.73 -39.92 35.95
CA TYR A 75 11.99 -40.12 37.38
C TYR A 75 12.97 -39.07 37.92
N LYS A 76 12.71 -38.57 39.14
CA LYS A 76 13.67 -37.77 39.91
C LYS A 76 13.77 -38.34 41.33
N GLY A 77 14.76 -39.21 41.55
CA GLY A 77 14.80 -40.02 42.77
C GLY A 77 13.67 -41.05 42.74
N GLU A 78 12.83 -41.06 43.78
CA GLU A 78 11.65 -41.93 43.87
C GLU A 78 10.38 -41.27 43.27
N LEU A 79 10.46 -40.01 42.84
CA LEU A 79 9.31 -39.28 42.29
C LEU A 79 9.13 -39.59 40.79
N GLU A 80 7.93 -39.99 40.43
CA GLU A 80 7.47 -40.19 39.04
C GLU A 80 6.85 -38.90 38.49
N TYR A 81 7.15 -38.53 37.24
CA TYR A 81 6.54 -37.38 36.55
C TYR A 81 6.43 -37.65 35.05
N LEU A 82 5.55 -36.93 34.35
CA LEU A 82 5.34 -37.14 32.90
C LEU A 82 5.90 -35.97 32.09
N GLN A 83 6.39 -36.31 30.90
CA GLN A 83 6.75 -35.37 29.86
C GLN A 83 5.89 -35.64 28.63
N ILE A 84 5.11 -34.64 28.21
CA ILE A 84 4.30 -34.70 26.99
C ILE A 84 4.98 -33.83 25.96
N ILE A 85 5.46 -34.42 24.86
CA ILE A 85 6.12 -33.72 23.76
C ILE A 85 5.12 -33.57 22.61
N VAL A 86 4.88 -32.32 22.22
CA VAL A 86 3.94 -31.96 21.16
C VAL A 86 4.72 -31.32 20.02
N ASP A 87 4.75 -31.99 18.88
CA ASP A 87 5.34 -31.43 17.67
C ASP A 87 4.44 -30.37 17.04
N LYS A 88 5.05 -29.48 16.26
CA LYS A 88 4.30 -28.57 15.40
C LYS A 88 3.62 -29.34 14.28
N TYR A 89 2.31 -29.16 14.14
CA TYR A 89 1.54 -29.72 13.05
C TYR A 89 1.47 -28.78 11.83
N PRO A 90 1.48 -29.32 10.59
CA PRO A 90 1.32 -28.52 9.37
C PRO A 90 -0.08 -27.92 9.21
N SER A 91 -1.11 -28.62 9.67
CA SER A 91 -2.50 -28.20 9.68
C SER A 91 -2.93 -27.68 11.05
N LEU A 92 -3.94 -26.81 11.08
CA LEU A 92 -4.55 -26.39 12.34
C LEU A 92 -5.36 -27.54 12.95
N ILE A 93 -5.00 -27.89 14.17
CA ILE A 93 -5.66 -28.84 15.04
C ILE A 93 -6.79 -28.15 15.79
N SER A 94 -7.95 -28.81 15.79
CA SER A 94 -9.14 -28.37 16.51
C SER A 94 -9.29 -29.17 17.80
N PHE A 95 -9.65 -28.50 18.89
CA PHE A 95 -10.10 -29.12 20.13
C PHE A 95 -11.56 -28.74 20.36
N HIS A 96 -12.47 -29.71 20.19
CA HIS A 96 -13.93 -29.52 20.27
C HIS A 96 -14.46 -28.36 19.39
N GLY A 97 -13.96 -28.26 18.14
CA GLY A 97 -14.39 -27.23 17.20
C GLY A 97 -13.71 -25.87 17.40
N LYS A 98 -12.85 -25.72 18.40
CA LYS A 98 -12.11 -24.50 18.69
C LYS A 98 -10.64 -24.65 18.36
N TYR A 99 -10.02 -23.56 17.91
CA TYR A 99 -8.62 -23.52 17.53
C TYR A 99 -7.86 -22.68 18.53
N TYR A 100 -6.87 -23.27 19.20
CA TYR A 100 -6.03 -22.57 20.17
C TYR A 100 -4.63 -22.38 19.59
N TYR A 101 -3.98 -21.28 19.94
CA TYR A 101 -2.61 -20.97 19.54
C TYR A 101 -1.85 -20.38 20.71
N ARG A 102 -0.65 -20.88 20.93
CA ARG A 102 0.21 -20.42 22.01
C ARG A 102 1.15 -19.32 21.53
N SER A 103 1.08 -18.16 22.17
CA SER A 103 1.97 -17.03 21.94
C SER A 103 2.52 -16.51 23.26
N GLY A 104 3.85 -16.60 23.43
CA GLY A 104 4.50 -16.42 24.73
C GLY A 104 4.00 -17.44 25.76
N SER A 105 3.66 -16.98 26.96
CA SER A 105 3.04 -17.78 28.03
C SER A 105 1.51 -17.81 27.96
N THR A 106 0.91 -17.16 26.96
CA THR A 106 -0.56 -17.08 26.85
C THR A 106 -1.09 -18.01 25.78
N MET A 107 -2.23 -18.62 26.08
CA MET A 107 -3.02 -19.34 25.11
C MET A 107 -4.16 -18.45 24.61
N ARG A 108 -4.31 -18.37 23.30
CA ARG A 108 -5.37 -17.59 22.65
C ARG A 108 -6.21 -18.50 21.78
N GLU A 109 -7.52 -18.29 21.81
CA GLU A 109 -8.44 -18.90 20.83
C GLU A 109 -8.35 -18.07 19.54
N ILE A 110 -7.98 -18.70 18.41
CA ILE A 110 -8.00 -18.05 17.10
C ILE A 110 -9.42 -18.14 16.55
N THR A 111 -9.99 -16.99 16.20
CA THR A 111 -11.34 -16.89 15.64
C THR A 111 -11.40 -15.91 14.47
N GLY A 112 -12.55 -15.86 13.79
CA GLY A 112 -12.81 -14.88 12.73
C GLY A 112 -11.77 -14.87 11.60
N LYS A 113 -11.30 -13.66 11.23
CA LYS A 113 -10.36 -13.44 10.11
C LYS A 113 -9.02 -14.14 10.31
N GLU A 114 -8.51 -14.18 11.54
CA GLU A 114 -7.23 -14.83 11.83
C GLU A 114 -7.31 -16.35 11.59
N LEU A 115 -8.44 -16.97 11.95
CA LEU A 115 -8.67 -18.39 11.73
C LEU A 115 -8.77 -18.71 10.24
N GLU A 116 -9.55 -17.95 9.47
CA GLU A 116 -9.65 -18.12 8.01
C GLU A 116 -8.28 -18.00 7.34
N ARG A 117 -7.50 -16.97 7.69
CA ARG A 117 -6.15 -16.75 7.17
C ARG A 117 -5.21 -17.91 7.52
N ALA A 118 -5.28 -18.40 8.75
CA ALA A 118 -4.45 -19.52 9.19
C ALA A 118 -4.80 -20.82 8.45
N LEU A 119 -6.09 -21.15 8.32
CA LEU A 119 -6.56 -22.34 7.58
C LEU A 119 -6.09 -22.31 6.11
N LEU A 120 -6.30 -21.18 5.42
CA LEU A 120 -5.85 -21.04 4.02
C LEU A 120 -4.33 -21.20 3.88
N LYS A 121 -3.56 -20.61 4.81
CA LYS A 121 -2.10 -20.72 4.81
C LYS A 121 -1.63 -22.17 4.97
N THR A 122 -2.30 -22.98 5.80
CA THR A 122 -1.98 -24.41 5.96
C THR A 122 -2.24 -25.21 4.67
N GLN A 123 -3.14 -24.75 3.81
CA GLN A 123 -3.41 -25.31 2.50
C GLN A 123 -2.53 -24.72 1.39
N GLY A 124 -1.61 -23.80 1.72
CA GLY A 124 -0.82 -23.08 0.72
C GLY A 124 -1.64 -22.12 -0.16
N ARG A 125 -2.85 -21.75 0.27
CA ARG A 125 -3.76 -20.86 -0.46
C ARG A 125 -3.80 -19.47 0.18
N THR A 126 -4.14 -18.47 -0.63
CA THR A 126 -4.47 -17.10 -0.19
C THR A 126 -5.96 -16.84 -0.35
N TRP A 127 -6.46 -15.75 0.25
CA TRP A 127 -7.89 -15.42 0.21
C TRP A 127 -8.42 -15.31 -1.22
N ASP A 128 -7.65 -14.72 -2.14
CA ASP A 128 -7.98 -14.59 -3.56
C ASP A 128 -7.84 -15.90 -4.36
N GLY A 129 -7.24 -16.93 -3.75
CA GLY A 129 -7.09 -18.29 -4.28
C GLY A 129 -8.24 -19.24 -3.93
N VAL A 130 -9.28 -18.79 -3.23
CA VAL A 130 -10.41 -19.63 -2.84
C VAL A 130 -11.33 -19.89 -4.05
N PRO A 131 -11.72 -21.15 -4.31
CA PRO A 131 -12.60 -21.50 -5.44
C PRO A 131 -14.04 -21.03 -5.25
N LEU A 132 -14.71 -20.80 -6.37
CA LEU A 132 -16.12 -20.40 -6.47
C LEU A 132 -16.87 -21.41 -7.36
N PRO A 133 -17.39 -22.52 -6.79
CA PRO A 133 -17.98 -23.61 -7.58
C PRO A 133 -19.20 -23.22 -8.45
N LYS A 134 -19.82 -22.08 -8.17
CA LYS A 134 -20.99 -21.57 -8.88
C LYS A 134 -20.64 -20.56 -10.00
N LEU A 135 -19.37 -20.33 -10.26
CA LEU A 135 -18.91 -19.39 -11.29
C LEU A 135 -18.19 -20.15 -12.41
N SER A 136 -18.57 -19.88 -13.65
CA SER A 136 -17.97 -20.45 -14.85
C SER A 136 -17.24 -19.39 -15.68
N VAL A 137 -16.36 -19.81 -16.60
CA VAL A 137 -15.63 -18.90 -17.50
C VAL A 137 -16.60 -18.10 -18.39
N SER A 138 -17.72 -18.71 -18.80
CA SER A 138 -18.75 -18.04 -19.59
C SER A 138 -19.46 -16.91 -18.84
N ASP A 139 -19.39 -16.87 -17.51
CA ASP A 139 -19.96 -15.79 -16.71
C ASP A 139 -19.06 -14.54 -16.65
N LEU A 140 -17.79 -14.67 -17.03
CA LEU A 140 -16.82 -13.57 -17.05
C LEU A 140 -17.12 -12.59 -18.18
N LYS A 141 -16.82 -11.31 -17.95
CA LYS A 141 -17.05 -10.26 -18.93
C LYS A 141 -15.99 -10.31 -20.03
N GLN A 142 -16.43 -10.58 -21.24
CA GLN A 142 -15.56 -10.71 -22.43
C GLN A 142 -14.72 -9.46 -22.70
N ASP A 143 -15.30 -8.26 -22.56
CA ASP A 143 -14.56 -7.00 -22.74
C ASP A 143 -13.39 -6.87 -21.75
N ALA A 144 -13.55 -7.36 -20.52
CA ALA A 144 -12.51 -7.29 -19.49
C ALA A 144 -11.37 -8.28 -19.79
N ILE A 145 -11.71 -9.47 -20.30
CA ILE A 145 -10.72 -10.44 -20.78
C ILE A 145 -9.97 -9.86 -21.98
N GLN A 146 -10.67 -9.25 -22.93
CA GLN A 146 -10.04 -8.63 -24.09
C GLN A 146 -9.12 -7.47 -23.68
N LEU A 147 -9.54 -6.62 -22.74
CA LEU A 147 -8.72 -5.55 -22.17
C LEU A 147 -7.43 -6.10 -21.55
N PHE A 148 -7.51 -7.23 -20.84
CA PHE A 148 -6.33 -7.92 -20.32
C PHE A 148 -5.41 -8.39 -21.44
N LYS A 149 -5.94 -9.11 -22.44
CA LYS A 149 -5.19 -9.66 -23.58
C LYS A 149 -4.43 -8.56 -24.32
N ASP A 150 -5.12 -7.45 -24.64
CA ASP A 150 -4.54 -6.32 -25.37
C ASP A 150 -3.39 -5.68 -24.60
N LYS A 151 -3.57 -5.44 -23.29
CA LYS A 151 -2.54 -4.84 -22.44
C LYS A 151 -1.36 -5.78 -22.24
N ALA A 152 -1.61 -7.07 -22.03
CA ALA A 152 -0.57 -8.08 -21.84
C ALA A 152 0.35 -8.18 -23.06
N VAL A 153 -0.22 -8.22 -24.27
CA VAL A 153 0.55 -8.22 -25.52
C VAL A 153 1.27 -6.90 -25.74
N LYS A 154 0.60 -5.76 -25.55
CA LYS A 154 1.20 -4.42 -25.72
C LYS A 154 2.41 -4.21 -24.81
N ARG A 155 2.41 -4.80 -23.62
CA ARG A 155 3.50 -4.72 -22.64
C ARG A 155 4.51 -5.88 -22.74
N GLY A 156 4.34 -6.78 -23.72
CA GLY A 156 5.23 -7.91 -23.95
C GLY A 156 5.27 -8.92 -22.79
N ARG A 157 4.19 -9.01 -22.01
CA ARG A 157 4.08 -9.92 -20.86
C ARG A 157 3.48 -11.27 -21.23
N LEU A 158 2.73 -11.30 -22.34
CA LEU A 158 2.25 -12.49 -23.03
C LEU A 158 2.42 -12.28 -24.54
N THR A 159 2.61 -13.36 -25.29
CA THR A 159 2.63 -13.33 -26.76
C THR A 159 1.22 -13.33 -27.34
N LYS A 160 1.10 -13.07 -28.66
CA LYS A 160 -0.19 -13.14 -29.35
C LYS A 160 -0.75 -14.57 -29.33
N GLU A 161 0.11 -15.56 -29.46
CA GLU A 161 -0.25 -16.97 -29.43
C GLU A 161 -0.80 -17.37 -28.05
N GLU A 162 -0.15 -16.92 -26.97
CA GLU A 162 -0.58 -17.19 -25.59
C GLU A 162 -1.96 -16.60 -25.26
N VAL A 163 -2.34 -15.45 -25.84
CA VAL A 163 -3.66 -14.83 -25.60
C VAL A 163 -4.74 -15.29 -26.59
N SER A 164 -4.36 -15.96 -27.69
CA SER A 164 -5.29 -16.44 -28.73
C SER A 164 -5.91 -17.80 -28.41
N VAL A 165 -5.55 -18.40 -27.27
CA VAL A 165 -6.19 -19.63 -26.77
C VAL A 165 -7.61 -19.36 -26.28
N GLU A 166 -8.39 -20.43 -26.13
CA GLU A 166 -9.71 -20.39 -25.48
C GLU A 166 -9.62 -19.80 -24.07
N ASP A 167 -10.65 -19.05 -23.65
CA ASP A 167 -10.63 -18.32 -22.38
C ASP A 167 -10.41 -19.25 -21.17
N THR A 168 -10.95 -20.48 -21.20
CA THR A 168 -10.72 -21.46 -20.14
C THR A 168 -9.24 -21.83 -20.02
N ILE A 169 -8.55 -22.02 -21.16
CA ILE A 169 -7.12 -22.31 -21.20
C ILE A 169 -6.33 -21.08 -20.71
N LEU A 170 -6.76 -19.87 -21.08
CA LEU A 170 -6.14 -18.65 -20.60
C LEU A 170 -6.26 -18.52 -19.06
N MET A 171 -7.44 -18.78 -18.49
CA MET A 171 -7.65 -18.74 -17.04
C MET A 171 -6.79 -19.79 -16.33
N ASP A 172 -6.68 -21.00 -16.87
CA ASP A 172 -5.82 -22.06 -16.33
C ASP A 172 -4.33 -21.68 -16.38
N ASN A 173 -3.85 -21.18 -17.52
CA ASN A 173 -2.48 -20.69 -17.69
C ASN A 173 -2.12 -19.54 -16.73
N LEU A 174 -3.11 -18.76 -16.30
CA LEU A 174 -2.96 -17.70 -15.31
C LEU A 174 -3.08 -18.20 -13.86
N HIS A 175 -3.30 -19.51 -13.67
CA HIS A 175 -3.57 -20.18 -12.39
C HIS A 175 -4.79 -19.60 -11.67
N LEU A 176 -5.86 -19.36 -12.43
CA LEU A 176 -7.15 -18.84 -11.98
C LEU A 176 -8.24 -19.90 -11.87
N ILE A 177 -7.89 -21.16 -12.14
CA ILE A 177 -8.70 -22.36 -11.97
C ILE A 177 -7.97 -23.24 -10.95
N ASP A 178 -8.71 -23.81 -9.99
CA ASP A 178 -8.16 -24.75 -9.01
C ASP A 178 -8.09 -26.18 -9.54
N GLU A 179 -7.55 -27.10 -8.74
CA GLU A 179 -7.37 -28.51 -9.11
C GLU A 179 -8.68 -29.25 -9.42
N ASP A 180 -9.81 -28.77 -8.91
CA ASP A 180 -11.14 -29.33 -9.16
C ASP A 180 -11.85 -28.67 -10.35
N GLY A 181 -11.19 -27.74 -11.04
CA GLY A 181 -11.71 -27.07 -12.24
C GLY A 181 -12.58 -25.84 -11.94
N TYR A 182 -12.57 -25.31 -10.71
CA TYR A 182 -13.36 -24.15 -10.33
C TYR A 182 -12.57 -22.84 -10.46
N LEU A 183 -13.23 -21.79 -10.94
CA LEU A 183 -12.65 -20.44 -10.93
C LEU A 183 -12.44 -19.95 -9.50
N ILE A 184 -11.33 -19.26 -9.26
CA ILE A 184 -11.02 -18.65 -7.95
C ILE A 184 -11.52 -17.21 -7.84
N ARG A 185 -11.58 -16.70 -6.59
CA ARG A 185 -11.96 -15.31 -6.29
C ARG A 185 -11.18 -14.26 -7.09
N ALA A 186 -9.88 -14.46 -7.35
CA ALA A 186 -9.09 -13.53 -8.17
C ALA A 186 -9.64 -13.38 -9.61
N ALA A 187 -10.10 -14.48 -10.22
CA ALA A 187 -10.71 -14.45 -11.54
C ALA A 187 -12.03 -13.66 -11.52
N MET A 188 -12.85 -13.92 -10.50
CA MET A 188 -14.10 -13.20 -10.26
C MET A 188 -13.85 -11.69 -10.10
N LEU A 189 -12.94 -11.30 -9.21
CA LEU A 189 -12.61 -9.89 -8.97
C LEU A 189 -12.10 -9.20 -10.24
N ALA A 190 -11.22 -9.86 -10.99
CA ALA A 190 -10.58 -9.25 -12.16
C ALA A 190 -11.51 -9.13 -13.37
N PHE A 191 -12.41 -10.11 -13.59
CA PHE A 191 -13.11 -10.26 -14.87
C PHE A 191 -14.63 -10.38 -14.77
N TYR A 192 -15.22 -10.62 -13.59
CA TYR A 192 -16.67 -10.74 -13.47
C TYR A 192 -17.35 -9.37 -13.59
N LYS A 193 -18.50 -9.32 -14.27
CA LYS A 193 -19.20 -8.05 -14.58
C LYS A 193 -19.71 -7.30 -13.35
N ASP A 194 -19.96 -8.00 -12.26
CA ASP A 194 -20.55 -7.50 -11.01
C ASP A 194 -19.90 -8.24 -9.82
N PRO A 195 -18.63 -7.92 -9.49
CA PRO A 195 -17.94 -8.57 -8.38
C PRO A 195 -18.62 -8.30 -7.03
N GLU A 196 -19.39 -7.23 -6.90
CA GLU A 196 -20.16 -6.89 -5.69
C GLU A 196 -21.19 -7.95 -5.30
N LYS A 197 -21.71 -8.72 -6.27
CA LYS A 197 -22.55 -9.90 -6.01
C LYS A 197 -21.89 -10.93 -5.09
N TRP A 198 -20.57 -11.03 -5.15
CA TRP A 198 -19.80 -11.98 -4.35
C TRP A 198 -19.11 -11.31 -3.17
N VAL A 199 -18.66 -10.07 -3.36
CA VAL A 199 -17.87 -9.30 -2.39
C VAL A 199 -18.29 -7.84 -2.49
N THR A 200 -19.19 -7.39 -1.62
CA THR A 200 -19.87 -6.09 -1.71
C THR A 200 -18.93 -4.89 -1.82
N GLY A 201 -17.77 -4.93 -1.17
CA GLY A 201 -16.75 -3.86 -1.21
C GLY A 201 -15.81 -3.90 -2.41
N SER A 202 -16.21 -4.50 -3.54
CA SER A 202 -15.38 -4.65 -4.74
C SER A 202 -15.58 -3.52 -5.74
N TYR A 203 -15.62 -2.29 -5.26
CA TYR A 203 -15.73 -1.09 -6.07
C TYR A 203 -14.92 0.05 -5.47
N ILE A 204 -14.77 1.13 -6.24
CA ILE A 204 -14.05 2.34 -5.81
C ILE A 204 -15.06 3.47 -5.67
N LYS A 205 -15.08 4.11 -4.50
CA LYS A 205 -15.86 5.30 -4.21
C LYS A 205 -14.98 6.54 -4.26
N ILE A 206 -15.45 7.59 -4.93
CA ILE A 206 -14.73 8.85 -5.08
C ILE A 206 -15.62 9.97 -4.58
N GLY A 207 -15.09 10.85 -3.73
CA GLY A 207 -15.79 12.01 -3.21
C GLY A 207 -14.95 13.28 -3.36
N TYR A 208 -15.59 14.39 -3.74
CA TYR A 208 -14.97 15.72 -3.73
C TYR A 208 -15.42 16.48 -2.50
N PHE A 209 -14.46 16.96 -1.72
CA PHE A 209 -14.70 17.64 -0.46
C PHE A 209 -14.28 19.11 -0.55
N GLY A 210 -15.15 19.99 -0.04
CA GLY A 210 -14.96 21.42 -0.06
C GLY A 210 -14.04 21.90 1.07
N LYS A 211 -14.58 22.63 2.04
CA LYS A 211 -13.79 23.28 3.10
C LYS A 211 -13.39 22.35 4.24
N SER A 212 -14.05 21.19 4.36
CA SER A 212 -13.81 20.22 5.43
C SER A 212 -14.22 18.82 5.00
N ASP A 213 -13.82 17.82 5.76
CA ASP A 213 -14.16 16.41 5.53
C ASP A 213 -15.68 16.13 5.66
N SER A 214 -16.43 17.04 6.31
CA SER A 214 -17.91 16.98 6.36
C SER A 214 -18.61 17.60 5.15
N ASP A 215 -17.87 18.31 4.29
CA ASP A 215 -18.38 19.10 3.17
C ASP A 215 -18.28 18.31 1.86
N LEU A 216 -18.98 17.17 1.77
CA LEU A 216 -19.05 16.37 0.55
C LEU A 216 -19.89 17.11 -0.51
N VAL A 217 -19.25 17.55 -1.58
CA VAL A 217 -19.89 18.33 -2.64
C VAL A 217 -20.55 17.42 -3.67
N TYR A 218 -19.82 16.41 -4.14
CA TYR A 218 -20.33 15.38 -5.04
C TYR A 218 -19.50 14.09 -4.91
N GLN A 219 -20.07 12.98 -5.37
CA GLN A 219 -19.44 11.67 -5.34
C GLN A 219 -19.79 10.86 -6.59
N ASP A 220 -18.95 9.89 -6.91
CA ASP A 220 -19.17 8.87 -7.93
C ASP A 220 -18.66 7.52 -7.42
N GLU A 221 -19.16 6.45 -8.03
CA GLU A 221 -18.72 5.08 -7.76
C GLU A 221 -18.31 4.40 -9.08
N VAL A 222 -17.22 3.63 -9.03
CA VAL A 222 -16.68 2.91 -10.18
C VAL A 222 -16.82 1.42 -9.93
N HIS A 223 -17.74 0.79 -10.66
CA HIS A 223 -18.14 -0.61 -10.52
C HIS A 223 -17.61 -1.50 -11.67
N GLY A 224 -17.81 -2.81 -11.50
CA GLY A 224 -17.50 -3.83 -12.50
C GLY A 224 -16.14 -4.49 -12.31
N PRO A 225 -15.58 -5.16 -13.33
CA PRO A 225 -14.32 -5.89 -13.20
C PRO A 225 -13.17 -4.98 -12.76
N LEU A 226 -12.36 -5.41 -11.78
CA LEU A 226 -11.29 -4.56 -11.22
C LEU A 226 -10.27 -4.09 -12.27
N ILE A 227 -10.04 -4.89 -13.32
CA ILE A 227 -9.13 -4.48 -14.41
C ILE A 227 -9.64 -3.25 -15.16
N GLU A 228 -10.96 -3.07 -15.27
CA GLU A 228 -11.57 -1.89 -15.85
C GLU A 228 -11.64 -0.74 -14.85
N GLN A 229 -11.89 -1.05 -13.57
CA GLN A 229 -12.02 -0.04 -12.52
C GLN A 229 -10.77 0.83 -12.40
N VAL A 230 -9.56 0.29 -12.62
CA VAL A 230 -8.31 1.05 -12.60
C VAL A 230 -8.34 2.20 -13.60
N ASP A 231 -8.53 1.90 -14.88
CA ASP A 231 -8.46 2.92 -15.93
C ASP A 231 -9.64 3.89 -15.81
N LYS A 232 -10.85 3.39 -15.51
CA LYS A 232 -12.04 4.24 -15.29
C LYS A 232 -11.85 5.22 -14.13
N THR A 233 -11.29 4.76 -13.00
CA THR A 233 -11.04 5.60 -11.83
C THR A 233 -10.00 6.66 -12.14
N VAL A 234 -8.89 6.28 -12.77
CA VAL A 234 -7.84 7.22 -13.16
C VAL A 234 -8.40 8.28 -14.10
N ASP A 235 -9.16 7.89 -15.12
CA ASP A 235 -9.72 8.86 -16.06
C ASP A 235 -10.78 9.75 -15.39
N LEU A 236 -11.66 9.20 -14.56
CA LEU A 236 -12.67 9.97 -13.82
C LEU A 236 -12.03 10.99 -12.87
N VAL A 237 -10.98 10.60 -12.14
CA VAL A 237 -10.27 11.52 -11.24
C VAL A 237 -9.63 12.67 -12.01
N TYR A 238 -8.95 12.40 -13.12
CA TYR A 238 -8.24 13.43 -13.88
C TYR A 238 -9.12 14.28 -14.79
N THR A 239 -10.36 13.84 -15.06
CA THR A 239 -11.30 14.60 -15.91
C THR A 239 -12.38 15.34 -15.11
N LYS A 240 -12.81 14.81 -13.96
CA LYS A 240 -13.91 15.38 -13.16
C LYS A 240 -13.48 15.92 -11.80
N TYR A 241 -12.48 15.32 -11.14
CA TYR A 241 -12.14 15.65 -9.74
C TYR A 241 -10.90 16.54 -9.61
N MET A 242 -9.90 16.33 -10.46
CA MET A 242 -8.72 17.19 -10.52
C MET A 242 -8.93 18.29 -11.55
N LYS A 243 -8.66 19.52 -11.14
CA LYS A 243 -8.56 20.65 -12.07
C LYS A 243 -7.17 20.63 -12.71
N ALA A 244 -7.11 20.65 -14.04
CA ALA A 244 -5.88 20.99 -14.75
C ALA A 244 -5.72 22.51 -14.72
N LEU A 245 -4.67 23.00 -14.07
CA LEU A 245 -4.32 24.42 -14.12
C LEU A 245 -3.42 24.69 -15.33
N ILE A 246 -3.58 25.87 -15.92
CA ILE A 246 -2.81 26.27 -17.09
C ILE A 246 -1.46 26.77 -16.62
N ASP A 247 -0.39 26.23 -17.21
CA ASP A 247 0.95 26.76 -17.06
C ASP A 247 1.65 26.86 -18.42
N TYR A 248 2.81 27.53 -18.45
CA TYR A 248 3.59 27.77 -19.66
C TYR A 248 5.06 27.38 -19.44
N GLU A 249 5.57 26.53 -20.31
CA GLU A 249 7.00 26.28 -20.45
C GLU A 249 7.50 26.93 -21.75
N GLY A 250 8.12 28.10 -21.62
CA GLY A 250 8.44 28.95 -22.75
C GLY A 250 7.18 29.44 -23.46
N VAL A 251 6.97 29.00 -24.70
CA VAL A 251 5.77 29.31 -25.51
C VAL A 251 4.71 28.21 -25.48
N GLN A 252 5.03 27.06 -24.89
CA GLN A 252 4.15 25.90 -24.90
C GLN A 252 3.25 25.94 -23.66
N ARG A 253 1.93 25.99 -23.90
CA ARG A 253 0.93 25.77 -22.86
C ARG A 253 0.99 24.32 -22.41
N ILE A 254 1.06 24.11 -21.11
CA ILE A 254 0.97 22.80 -20.49
C ILE A 254 -0.13 22.78 -19.44
N GLU A 255 -0.66 21.60 -19.17
CA GLU A 255 -1.64 21.37 -18.10
C GLU A 255 -0.91 20.85 -16.88
N GLN A 256 -0.99 21.59 -15.78
CA GLN A 256 -0.45 21.20 -14.49
C GLN A 256 -1.57 20.62 -13.62
N PHE A 257 -1.49 19.31 -13.37
CA PHE A 257 -2.31 18.64 -12.35
C PHE A 257 -1.66 18.76 -10.98
N MET A 258 -2.44 18.60 -9.92
CA MET A 258 -1.90 18.67 -8.56
C MET A 258 -0.97 17.50 -8.24
N PHE A 259 -1.22 16.33 -8.83
CA PHE A 259 -0.45 15.12 -8.61
C PHE A 259 -0.23 14.38 -9.94
N HIS A 260 0.88 13.66 -10.07
CA HIS A 260 1.25 13.02 -11.34
C HIS A 260 0.40 11.77 -11.63
N LYS A 261 -0.10 11.64 -12.87
CA LYS A 261 -0.99 10.54 -13.31
C LYS A 261 -0.42 9.16 -13.01
N ASP A 262 0.84 8.94 -13.34
CA ASP A 262 1.50 7.65 -13.13
C ASP A 262 1.70 7.31 -11.64
N ALA A 263 1.99 8.31 -10.79
CA ALA A 263 2.10 8.10 -9.35
C ALA A 263 0.73 7.72 -8.75
N PHE A 264 -0.32 8.46 -9.11
CA PHE A 264 -1.68 8.14 -8.68
C PHE A 264 -2.12 6.74 -9.14
N ARG A 265 -1.84 6.38 -10.40
CA ARG A 265 -2.13 5.05 -10.96
C ARG A 265 -1.45 3.95 -10.15
N GLU A 266 -0.18 4.11 -9.80
CA GLU A 266 0.56 3.12 -9.01
C GLU A 266 0.00 2.98 -7.59
N ILE A 267 -0.34 4.10 -6.94
CA ILE A 267 -0.95 4.09 -5.60
C ILE A 267 -2.32 3.39 -5.64
N LEU A 268 -3.14 3.66 -6.66
CA LEU A 268 -4.43 3.00 -6.85
C LEU A 268 -4.27 1.49 -7.06
N LEU A 269 -3.32 1.08 -7.89
CA LEU A 269 -3.04 -0.35 -8.11
C LEU A 269 -2.56 -1.03 -6.83
N ASN A 270 -1.72 -0.37 -6.03
CA ASN A 270 -1.31 -0.87 -4.73
C ASN A 270 -2.52 -1.02 -3.78
N ALA A 271 -3.40 -0.02 -3.73
CA ALA A 271 -4.62 -0.11 -2.94
C ALA A 271 -5.51 -1.29 -3.36
N ILE A 272 -5.61 -1.59 -4.66
CA ILE A 272 -6.37 -2.74 -5.17
C ILE A 272 -5.72 -4.07 -4.79
N VAL A 273 -4.44 -4.27 -5.09
CA VAL A 273 -3.80 -5.59 -4.90
C VAL A 273 -3.49 -5.91 -3.44
N HIS A 274 -3.38 -4.90 -2.58
CA HIS A 274 -3.14 -5.06 -1.15
C HIS A 274 -4.41 -4.95 -0.27
N LYS A 275 -5.60 -4.81 -0.86
CA LYS A 275 -6.86 -4.74 -0.11
C LYS A 275 -7.25 -6.07 0.51
N ASP A 276 -7.65 -6.05 1.78
CA ASP A 276 -8.45 -7.09 2.40
C ASP A 276 -9.89 -7.01 1.86
N TYR A 277 -10.20 -7.88 0.90
CA TYR A 277 -11.54 -7.96 0.32
C TYR A 277 -12.56 -8.62 1.26
N SER A 278 -12.12 -9.30 2.33
CA SER A 278 -13.04 -9.87 3.33
C SER A 278 -13.74 -8.82 4.21
N SER A 279 -13.23 -7.59 4.24
CA SER A 279 -13.78 -6.45 5.00
C SER A 279 -15.10 -5.91 4.44
N CYS A 280 -15.40 -6.20 3.18
CA CYS A 280 -16.59 -5.72 2.48
C CYS A 280 -16.71 -4.18 2.32
N ASN A 281 -15.71 -3.37 2.69
CA ASN A 281 -15.72 -1.93 2.39
C ASN A 281 -15.06 -1.64 1.03
N PRO A 282 -15.51 -0.62 0.28
CA PRO A 282 -14.86 -0.20 -0.96
C PRO A 282 -13.54 0.55 -0.71
N ILE A 283 -12.72 0.68 -1.75
CA ILE A 283 -11.63 1.66 -1.76
C ILE A 283 -12.24 3.05 -1.78
N GLN A 284 -11.72 3.97 -0.98
CA GLN A 284 -12.25 5.33 -0.86
C GLN A 284 -11.21 6.33 -1.32
N ILE A 285 -11.60 7.22 -2.23
CA ILE A 285 -10.76 8.31 -2.75
C ILE A 285 -11.42 9.63 -2.37
N SER A 286 -10.77 10.41 -1.52
CA SER A 286 -11.23 11.73 -1.11
C SER A 286 -10.38 12.79 -1.78
N VAL A 287 -10.98 13.57 -2.67
CA VAL A 287 -10.31 14.62 -3.43
C VAL A 287 -10.66 15.98 -2.84
N TYR A 288 -9.63 16.80 -2.62
CA TYR A 288 -9.73 18.18 -2.16
C TYR A 288 -9.08 19.10 -3.20
N LYS A 289 -9.16 20.41 -2.96
CA LYS A 289 -8.59 21.42 -3.87
C LYS A 289 -7.08 21.24 -4.12
N ASP A 290 -6.35 20.73 -3.13
CA ASP A 290 -4.89 20.68 -3.10
C ASP A 290 -4.31 19.33 -2.60
N LYS A 291 -5.14 18.31 -2.38
CA LYS A 291 -4.71 17.00 -1.90
C LYS A 291 -5.69 15.89 -2.25
N ILE A 292 -5.20 14.65 -2.23
CA ILE A 292 -5.98 13.41 -2.33
C ILE A 292 -5.64 12.48 -1.19
N TYR A 293 -6.66 11.84 -0.65
CA TYR A 293 -6.51 10.65 0.17
C TYR A 293 -7.01 9.43 -0.59
N ILE A 294 -6.24 8.34 -0.55
CA ILE A 294 -6.66 7.01 -1.02
C ILE A 294 -6.61 6.09 0.17
N TRP A 295 -7.74 5.48 0.52
CA TRP A 295 -7.86 4.56 1.63
C TRP A 295 -8.37 3.19 1.17
N ASN A 296 -7.79 2.14 1.73
CA ASN A 296 -8.30 0.78 1.62
C ASN A 296 -8.13 0.03 2.95
N ASP A 297 -9.02 -0.94 3.21
CA ASP A 297 -8.76 -1.97 4.21
C ASP A 297 -7.53 -2.77 3.77
N GLY A 298 -6.39 -2.54 4.41
CA GLY A 298 -5.14 -3.19 4.11
C GLY A 298 -4.29 -3.26 5.36
N GLU A 299 -3.25 -4.08 5.33
CA GLU A 299 -2.36 -4.28 6.48
C GLU A 299 -0.91 -4.00 6.08
N MET A 300 -0.12 -3.53 7.04
CA MET A 300 1.33 -3.43 6.87
C MET A 300 1.91 -4.81 6.56
N PRO A 301 2.81 -4.95 5.57
CA PRO A 301 3.55 -6.18 5.39
C PRO A 301 4.26 -6.56 6.69
N PRO A 302 4.08 -7.80 7.23
CA PRO A 302 4.57 -8.17 8.56
C PRO A 302 6.10 -8.15 8.70
N ASN A 303 6.83 -8.04 7.58
CA ASN A 303 8.28 -7.94 7.52
C ASN A 303 8.79 -6.49 7.43
N LEU A 304 7.91 -5.49 7.54
CA LEU A 304 8.25 -4.07 7.58
C LEU A 304 7.74 -3.47 8.89
N ASP A 305 8.63 -2.79 9.59
CA ASP A 305 8.43 -2.18 10.91
C ASP A 305 8.19 -0.65 10.83
N SER A 306 8.31 -0.04 9.65
CA SER A 306 7.98 1.37 9.42
C SER A 306 7.54 1.64 7.98
N THR A 307 6.77 2.71 7.80
CA THR A 307 6.33 3.22 6.49
C THR A 307 7.49 3.73 5.64
N ASP A 308 8.57 4.24 6.25
CA ASP A 308 9.78 4.67 5.53
C ASP A 308 10.42 3.54 4.71
N LYS A 309 10.36 2.31 5.22
CA LYS A 309 10.91 1.14 4.52
C LYS A 309 10.12 0.75 3.27
N LEU A 310 8.91 1.28 3.07
CA LEU A 310 8.15 1.10 1.82
C LEU A 310 8.87 1.76 0.64
N PHE A 311 9.56 2.88 0.87
CA PHE A 311 10.33 3.58 -0.18
C PHE A 311 11.74 3.01 -0.37
N MET A 312 12.11 1.96 0.38
CA MET A 312 13.39 1.26 0.23
C MET A 312 13.22 -0.02 -0.58
N LYS A 313 14.34 -0.61 -1.00
CA LYS A 313 14.30 -1.91 -1.67
C LYS A 313 13.78 -2.98 -0.70
N HIS A 314 12.59 -3.53 -0.98
CA HIS A 314 12.02 -4.64 -0.25
C HIS A 314 11.40 -5.68 -1.19
N SER A 315 11.24 -6.91 -0.72
CA SER A 315 10.46 -7.92 -1.43
C SER A 315 8.98 -7.51 -1.38
N SER A 316 8.32 -7.41 -2.54
CA SER A 316 6.88 -7.19 -2.59
C SER A 316 6.16 -8.50 -2.26
N LYS A 317 5.24 -8.44 -1.28
CA LYS A 317 4.37 -9.54 -0.88
C LYS A 317 2.92 -9.04 -0.92
N PRO A 318 2.25 -9.12 -2.09
CA PRO A 318 0.85 -8.69 -2.22
C PRO A 318 -0.08 -9.46 -1.27
N TYR A 319 -1.11 -8.77 -0.79
CA TYR A 319 -2.18 -9.43 -0.01
C TYR A 319 -2.96 -10.41 -0.89
N ASN A 320 -3.23 -10.00 -2.14
CA ASN A 320 -3.89 -10.80 -3.17
C ASN A 320 -2.89 -11.15 -4.29
N PRO A 321 -2.02 -12.16 -4.11
CA PRO A 321 -0.96 -12.48 -5.08
C PRO A 321 -1.47 -13.01 -6.42
N LYS A 322 -2.62 -13.71 -6.47
CA LYS A 322 -3.21 -14.18 -7.72
C LYS A 322 -3.79 -13.00 -8.51
N LEU A 323 -4.47 -12.07 -7.83
CA LEU A 323 -4.93 -10.82 -8.42
C LEU A 323 -3.74 -9.95 -8.90
N ALA A 324 -2.70 -9.82 -8.08
CA ALA A 324 -1.48 -9.10 -8.46
C ALA A 324 -0.82 -9.70 -9.71
N ASN A 325 -0.81 -11.02 -9.86
CA ASN A 325 -0.30 -11.69 -11.06
C ASN A 325 -1.06 -11.26 -12.33
N ILE A 326 -2.39 -11.09 -12.25
CA ILE A 326 -3.20 -10.58 -13.37
C ILE A 326 -2.77 -9.14 -13.74
N PHE A 327 -2.63 -8.26 -12.76
CA PHE A 327 -2.17 -6.89 -13.01
C PHE A 327 -0.72 -6.84 -13.53
N PHE A 328 0.13 -7.77 -13.10
CA PHE A 328 1.51 -7.89 -13.59
C PHE A 328 1.54 -8.39 -15.04
N LYS A 329 0.72 -9.39 -15.37
CA LYS A 329 0.61 -9.95 -16.73
C LYS A 329 -0.06 -9.00 -17.71
N SER A 330 -0.98 -8.15 -17.27
CA SER A 330 -1.49 -7.04 -18.10
C SER A 330 -0.50 -5.86 -18.18
N GLY A 331 0.62 -5.91 -17.46
CA GLY A 331 1.63 -4.84 -17.43
C GLY A 331 1.11 -3.54 -16.82
N MET A 332 0.13 -3.64 -15.91
CA MET A 332 -0.33 -2.51 -15.10
C MET A 332 0.58 -2.26 -13.89
N ILE A 333 1.15 -3.31 -13.30
CA ILE A 333 2.13 -3.23 -12.18
C ILE A 333 3.49 -3.80 -12.56
N GLU A 334 4.53 -3.38 -11.84
CA GLU A 334 5.87 -3.94 -11.93
C GLU A 334 6.13 -5.01 -10.87
N ALA A 335 7.11 -5.88 -11.13
CA ALA A 335 7.64 -6.79 -10.11
C ALA A 335 8.77 -6.13 -9.30
N TRP A 336 9.18 -6.79 -8.21
CA TRP A 336 10.37 -6.44 -7.40
C TRP A 336 10.30 -5.12 -6.61
N GLY A 337 9.10 -4.67 -6.23
CA GLY A 337 8.94 -3.50 -5.37
C GLY A 337 9.32 -2.17 -6.04
N ARG A 338 9.38 -2.12 -7.37
CA ARG A 338 9.70 -0.90 -8.13
C ARG A 338 8.58 0.14 -8.17
N GLY A 339 7.38 -0.19 -7.67
CA GLY A 339 6.25 0.72 -7.64
C GLY A 339 6.55 2.02 -6.89
N PHE A 340 7.19 1.92 -5.72
CA PHE A 340 7.60 3.10 -4.95
C PHE A 340 8.66 3.96 -5.66
N GLU A 341 9.54 3.33 -6.43
CA GLU A 341 10.52 4.05 -7.25
C GLU A 341 9.81 4.84 -8.37
N LYS A 342 8.80 4.25 -9.03
CA LYS A 342 7.99 4.97 -10.01
C LYS A 342 7.24 6.15 -9.40
N ILE A 343 6.69 5.98 -8.19
CA ILE A 343 6.06 7.09 -7.46
C ILE A 343 7.09 8.20 -7.22
N ARG A 344 8.31 7.86 -6.79
CA ARG A 344 9.39 8.82 -6.58
C ARG A 344 9.79 9.55 -7.86
N GLU A 345 10.01 8.81 -8.95
CA GLU A 345 10.34 9.37 -10.27
C GLU A 345 9.23 10.31 -10.77
N ALA A 346 7.96 9.92 -10.64
CA ALA A 346 6.81 10.71 -11.07
C ALA A 346 6.58 11.96 -10.19
N CYS A 347 6.78 11.87 -8.87
CA CYS A 347 6.74 13.05 -8.00
C CYS A 347 7.88 14.02 -8.32
N ALA A 348 9.08 13.51 -8.62
CA ALA A 348 10.22 14.34 -9.00
C ALA A 348 9.98 15.12 -10.31
N LEU A 349 9.24 14.55 -11.27
CA LEU A 349 8.86 15.26 -12.50
C LEU A 349 8.02 16.53 -12.24
N TYR A 350 7.29 16.58 -11.12
CA TYR A 350 6.47 17.72 -10.72
C TYR A 350 7.13 18.59 -9.65
N ASP A 351 8.36 18.29 -9.24
CA ASP A 351 8.98 18.83 -8.02
C ASP A 351 8.02 18.74 -6.81
N GLY A 352 7.26 17.65 -6.75
CA GLY A 352 6.20 17.43 -5.77
C GLY A 352 6.66 16.60 -4.57
N PRO A 353 5.98 16.73 -3.41
CA PRO A 353 6.26 15.91 -2.25
C PRO A 353 5.92 14.43 -2.53
N LEU A 354 6.63 13.52 -1.85
CA LEU A 354 6.27 12.11 -1.83
C LEU A 354 4.95 11.90 -1.07
N PRO A 355 4.16 10.87 -1.40
CA PRO A 355 2.98 10.51 -0.64
C PRO A 355 3.30 10.13 0.81
N GLU A 356 2.43 10.53 1.72
CA GLU A 356 2.49 10.16 3.13
C GLU A 356 1.60 8.93 3.37
N TYR A 357 2.17 7.88 3.94
CA TYR A 357 1.44 6.66 4.29
C TYR A 357 1.13 6.65 5.78
N GLU A 358 -0.15 6.57 6.12
CA GLU A 358 -0.63 6.30 7.47
C GLU A 358 -1.23 4.89 7.49
N ILE A 359 -0.71 4.03 8.37
CA ILE A 359 -1.14 2.64 8.46
C ILE A 359 -1.49 2.37 9.91
N ASN A 360 -2.75 2.02 10.15
CA ASN A 360 -3.29 1.76 11.49
C ASN A 360 -4.30 0.60 11.42
N GLU A 361 -4.94 0.27 12.56
CA GLU A 361 -5.92 -0.83 12.62
C GLU A 361 -7.14 -0.58 11.70
N ALA A 362 -7.43 0.66 11.35
CA ALA A 362 -8.51 1.03 10.43
C ALA A 362 -8.11 0.89 8.95
N GLY A 363 -6.86 0.55 8.62
CA GLY A 363 -6.42 0.30 7.25
C GLY A 363 -5.22 1.15 6.82
N ILE A 364 -5.06 1.28 5.50
CA ILE A 364 -3.98 2.05 4.88
C ILE A 364 -4.57 3.31 4.27
N MET A 365 -4.04 4.46 4.65
CA MET A 365 -4.36 5.76 4.07
C MET A 365 -3.12 6.36 3.42
N VAL A 366 -3.27 6.81 2.17
CA VAL A 366 -2.20 7.46 1.40
C VAL A 366 -2.60 8.88 1.08
N LEU A 367 -1.86 9.85 1.61
CA LEU A 367 -2.03 11.28 1.36
C LEU A 367 -1.08 11.75 0.25
N CYS A 368 -1.65 12.18 -0.87
CA CYS A 368 -0.96 12.80 -1.98
C CYS A 368 -1.20 14.33 -1.93
N LYS A 369 -0.16 15.12 -1.69
CA LYS A 369 -0.25 16.59 -1.65
C LYS A 369 0.06 17.20 -3.02
N ALA A 370 -0.57 18.33 -3.33
CA ALA A 370 -0.25 19.11 -4.51
C ALA A 370 1.23 19.51 -4.53
N CYS A 371 1.83 19.54 -5.72
CA CYS A 371 3.16 20.14 -5.89
C CYS A 371 3.12 21.67 -5.72
N ASP A 372 4.26 22.26 -5.36
CA ASP A 372 4.38 23.72 -5.15
C ASP A 372 3.98 24.52 -6.39
N ARG A 373 4.27 23.97 -7.57
CA ARG A 373 3.89 24.55 -8.87
C ARG A 373 2.38 24.70 -9.00
N TYR A 374 1.63 23.63 -8.71
CA TYR A 374 0.17 23.67 -8.72
C TYR A 374 -0.38 24.63 -7.65
N LEU A 375 0.19 24.61 -6.44
CA LEU A 375 -0.25 25.48 -5.34
C LEU A 375 -0.08 26.98 -5.66
N ARG A 376 0.97 27.36 -6.42
CA ARG A 376 1.14 28.74 -6.90
C ARG A 376 0.01 29.13 -7.86
N LEU A 377 -0.19 28.32 -8.91
CA LEU A 377 -1.25 28.55 -9.89
C LEU A 377 -2.64 28.61 -9.24
N LEU A 378 -2.89 27.80 -8.21
CA LEU A 378 -4.15 27.76 -7.49
C LEU A 378 -4.45 29.03 -6.67
N ARG A 379 -3.41 29.75 -6.25
CA ARG A 379 -3.54 31.06 -5.58
C ARG A 379 -3.83 32.15 -6.61
N ASP A 380 -3.19 32.06 -7.77
CA ASP A 380 -3.32 33.02 -8.87
C ASP A 380 -4.67 32.89 -9.60
N ASP A 381 -5.25 31.69 -9.66
CA ASP A 381 -6.58 31.38 -10.22
C ASP A 381 -7.75 32.03 -9.44
N GLY A 382 -7.47 32.65 -8.28
CA GLY A 382 -8.39 33.56 -7.56
C GLY A 382 -8.41 34.98 -8.12
N GLN A 383 -7.54 35.31 -9.07
CA GLN A 383 -7.51 36.52 -9.87
C GLN A 383 -7.59 36.13 -11.34
N HIS A 384 -8.79 35.86 -11.85
CA HIS A 384 -9.02 35.97 -13.30
C HIS A 384 -9.48 37.40 -13.61
N PRO A 385 -8.61 38.30 -14.12
CA PRO A 385 -9.08 39.22 -15.15
C PRO A 385 -9.40 38.38 -16.39
N GLU A 386 -10.53 38.67 -17.03
CA GLU A 386 -10.79 38.24 -18.40
C GLU A 386 -9.60 38.64 -19.28
N HIS A 387 -8.71 37.70 -19.60
CA HIS A 387 -7.61 37.96 -20.52
C HIS A 387 -7.95 37.46 -21.92
N HIS A 388 -8.39 38.42 -22.71
CA HIS A 388 -8.10 38.52 -24.13
C HIS A 388 -6.67 38.02 -24.46
N PRO A 389 -6.47 37.38 -25.62
CA PRO A 389 -5.15 36.94 -26.04
C PRO A 389 -4.28 38.15 -26.38
N ASN A 390 -3.48 38.61 -25.42
CA ASN A 390 -2.11 39.09 -25.60
C ASN A 390 -1.62 39.88 -24.37
N GLN A 391 -0.32 39.77 -24.14
CA GLN A 391 0.56 40.60 -23.29
C GLN A 391 0.62 40.24 -21.80
N ASN A 392 1.58 39.40 -21.42
CA ASN A 392 2.34 39.56 -20.15
C ASN A 392 3.75 38.96 -20.26
N GLY A 393 4.43 39.39 -21.33
CA GLY A 393 5.87 39.30 -21.53
C GLY A 393 6.46 40.68 -21.83
N GLN A 394 6.02 41.71 -21.10
CA GLN A 394 6.67 43.02 -21.07
C GLN A 394 7.28 43.19 -19.66
N ASP A 395 8.33 42.42 -19.38
CA ASP A 395 9.73 42.81 -19.56
C ASP A 395 10.18 43.69 -18.39
N VAL A 396 10.46 43.04 -17.25
CA VAL A 396 11.12 43.64 -16.08
C VAL A 396 12.35 44.45 -16.48
N ASN A 397 12.99 44.10 -17.61
CA ASN A 397 14.07 44.90 -18.17
C ASN A 397 13.61 46.30 -18.60
N LYS A 398 12.46 46.46 -19.27
CA LYS A 398 11.92 47.77 -19.65
C LYS A 398 11.58 48.62 -18.44
N LEU A 399 11.03 48.02 -17.38
CA LEU A 399 10.73 48.73 -16.14
C LEU A 399 11.99 49.21 -15.44
N ILE A 400 13.04 48.38 -15.37
CA ILE A 400 14.35 48.78 -14.83
C ILE A 400 14.95 49.90 -15.68
N ILE A 401 14.87 49.81 -17.00
CA ILE A 401 15.36 50.85 -17.92
C ILE A 401 14.62 52.17 -17.70
N ASP A 402 13.29 52.15 -17.64
CA ASP A 402 12.48 53.34 -17.40
C ASP A 402 12.75 53.97 -16.03
N PHE A 403 12.95 53.15 -14.98
CA PHE A 403 13.30 53.64 -13.65
C PHE A 403 14.72 54.23 -13.57
N CYS A 404 15.62 53.73 -14.41
CA CYS A 404 17.00 54.20 -14.53
C CYS A 404 17.15 55.37 -15.52
N LYS A 405 16.08 56.03 -15.96
CA LYS A 405 16.18 57.30 -16.71
C LYS A 405 16.95 58.36 -15.91
N ASP A 406 16.78 58.35 -14.59
CA ASP A 406 17.64 59.08 -13.66
C ASP A 406 18.65 58.14 -13.00
N PRO A 407 19.87 58.59 -12.66
CA PRO A 407 20.88 57.72 -12.05
C PRO A 407 20.44 57.12 -10.71
N LYS A 408 20.35 55.78 -10.66
CA LYS A 408 20.00 55.00 -9.45
C LYS A 408 21.13 54.10 -8.99
N SER A 409 21.27 53.92 -7.69
CA SER A 409 22.15 52.92 -7.10
C SER A 409 21.54 51.52 -7.24
N VAL A 410 22.38 50.48 -7.13
CA VAL A 410 21.90 49.09 -7.14
C VAL A 410 20.86 48.84 -6.05
N GLN A 411 21.00 49.49 -4.89
CA GLN A 411 20.07 49.28 -3.79
C GLN A 411 18.70 49.90 -4.10
N GLU A 412 18.68 51.13 -4.61
CA GLU A 412 17.44 51.80 -5.03
C GLU A 412 16.68 51.00 -6.11
N ILE A 413 17.39 50.36 -7.04
CA ILE A 413 16.74 49.51 -8.07
C ILE A 413 16.24 48.21 -7.45
N MET A 414 16.99 47.62 -6.52
CA MET A 414 16.56 46.37 -5.88
C MET A 414 15.35 46.57 -4.99
N ASP A 415 15.30 47.67 -4.25
CA ASP A 415 14.20 47.99 -3.34
C ASP A 415 12.92 48.33 -4.10
N GLU A 416 13.01 49.01 -5.26
CA GLU A 416 11.84 49.36 -6.09
C GLU A 416 11.17 48.13 -6.74
N PHE A 417 11.98 47.10 -7.06
CA PHE A 417 11.52 45.91 -7.78
C PHE A 417 11.56 44.63 -6.91
N ASP A 418 11.60 44.78 -5.58
CA ASP A 418 11.58 43.71 -4.58
C ASP A 418 12.57 42.56 -4.85
N PHE A 419 13.83 42.88 -5.17
CA PHE A 419 14.87 41.88 -5.37
C PHE A 419 15.59 41.51 -4.06
N ASP A 420 15.38 40.29 -3.57
CA ASP A 420 15.96 39.81 -2.31
C ASP A 420 17.49 39.58 -2.32
N SER A 421 18.10 39.45 -3.51
CA SER A 421 19.51 39.06 -3.63
C SER A 421 20.29 39.92 -4.63
N ARG A 422 21.27 40.66 -4.11
CA ARG A 422 22.16 41.52 -4.90
C ARG A 422 22.98 40.74 -5.92
N THR A 423 23.40 39.53 -5.56
CA THR A 423 24.18 38.65 -6.43
C THR A 423 23.31 38.12 -7.58
N SER A 424 22.07 37.72 -7.29
CA SER A 424 21.13 37.24 -8.30
C SER A 424 20.72 38.37 -9.25
N PHE A 425 20.37 39.54 -8.71
CA PHE A 425 20.00 40.72 -9.49
C PHE A 425 21.12 41.15 -10.45
N ARG A 426 22.36 41.24 -9.94
CA ARG A 426 23.51 41.61 -10.77
C ARG A 426 23.73 40.63 -11.91
N ARG A 427 23.68 39.32 -11.64
CA ARG A 427 23.92 38.29 -12.64
C ARG A 427 22.82 38.22 -13.70
N LYS A 428 21.55 38.31 -13.29
CA LYS A 428 20.40 38.12 -14.18
C LYS A 428 20.02 39.38 -14.96
N TYR A 429 20.20 40.57 -14.40
CA TYR A 429 19.69 41.83 -14.98
C TYR A 429 20.80 42.86 -15.24
N LEU A 430 21.50 43.31 -14.19
CA LEU A 430 22.43 44.45 -14.30
C LEU A 430 23.62 44.18 -15.25
N THR A 431 24.30 43.04 -15.10
CA THR A 431 25.47 42.70 -15.92
C THR A 431 25.10 42.51 -17.40
N PRO A 432 24.04 41.76 -17.76
CA PRO A 432 23.56 41.71 -19.14
C PRO A 432 23.22 43.08 -19.73
N MET A 433 22.53 43.95 -18.98
CA MET A 433 22.14 45.29 -19.46
C MET A 433 23.33 46.21 -19.70
N LEU A 434 24.34 46.18 -18.81
CA LEU A 434 25.59 46.91 -18.99
C LEU A 434 26.37 46.39 -20.21
N LYS A 435 26.43 45.07 -20.39
CA LYS A 435 27.14 44.44 -21.51
C LYS A 435 26.49 44.76 -22.85
N ASN A 436 25.17 44.85 -22.87
CA ASN A 436 24.39 45.21 -24.06
C ASN A 436 24.26 46.73 -24.25
N GLY A 437 24.87 47.55 -23.38
CA GLY A 437 24.89 49.00 -23.48
C GLY A 437 23.56 49.70 -23.18
N VAL A 438 22.60 48.97 -22.61
CA VAL A 438 21.24 49.45 -22.30
C VAL A 438 21.19 50.21 -20.97
N LEU A 439 22.14 49.92 -20.07
CA LEU A 439 22.45 50.75 -18.92
C LEU A 439 23.93 51.16 -18.96
N LYS A 440 24.25 52.31 -18.38
CA LYS A 440 25.58 52.90 -18.28
C LYS A 440 25.92 53.22 -16.83
N MET A 441 27.22 53.23 -16.57
CA MET A 441 27.79 53.56 -15.26
C MET A 441 28.07 55.06 -15.18
N THR A 442 27.73 55.70 -14.05
CA THR A 442 28.10 57.11 -13.81
C THR A 442 29.61 57.30 -13.57
N ILE A 443 30.32 56.30 -13.07
CA ILE A 443 31.78 56.32 -12.85
C ILE A 443 32.45 55.09 -13.53
N PRO A 444 32.54 55.05 -14.87
CA PRO A 444 33.04 53.86 -15.59
C PRO A 444 34.46 53.42 -15.20
N GLU A 445 35.31 54.37 -14.81
CA GLU A 445 36.70 54.09 -14.43
C GLU A 445 36.86 53.43 -13.05
N LYS A 446 35.80 53.45 -12.22
CA LYS A 446 35.77 52.79 -10.90
C LYS A 446 34.44 52.07 -10.65
N PRO A 447 34.18 50.93 -11.32
CA PRO A 447 32.90 50.20 -11.25
C PRO A 447 32.49 49.72 -9.85
N SER A 448 33.45 49.59 -8.93
CA SER A 448 33.23 49.19 -7.54
C SER A 448 33.07 50.36 -6.57
N SER A 449 33.01 51.60 -7.08
CA SER A 449 32.82 52.80 -6.24
C SER A 449 31.52 52.69 -5.42
N LYS A 450 31.58 53.11 -4.15
CA LYS A 450 30.39 53.16 -3.28
C LYS A 450 29.34 54.16 -3.78
N ASN A 451 29.76 55.14 -4.58
CA ASN A 451 28.89 56.16 -5.18
C ASN A 451 28.45 55.80 -6.61
N GLN A 452 28.70 54.56 -7.05
CA GLN A 452 28.34 54.10 -8.39
C GLN A 452 26.82 54.05 -8.57
N LYS A 453 26.34 54.71 -9.62
CA LYS A 453 24.94 54.66 -10.06
C LYS A 453 24.84 54.21 -11.52
N TYR A 454 23.64 53.79 -11.91
CA TYR A 454 23.31 53.22 -13.21
C TYR A 454 22.17 54.02 -13.82
N PHE A 455 22.27 54.29 -15.11
CA PHE A 455 21.26 55.02 -15.87
C PHE A 455 21.12 54.44 -17.28
N SER A 456 19.96 54.55 -17.91
CA SER A 456 19.70 54.04 -19.26
C SER A 456 20.21 54.97 -20.36
#